data_AF-E4V5S1-F1
#
_entry.id   AF-E4V5S1-F1
#
_cell.length_a   1.000
_cell.length_b   1.000
_cell.length_c   1.000
_cell.angle_alpha   90.00
_cell.angle_beta   90.00
_cell.angle_gamma   90.00
#
_symmetry.space_group_name_H-M   'P 1'
#
loop_
_entity.id
_entity.type
_entity.pdbx_description
1 polymer ?
#
loop_
_entity_poly.entity_id
_entity_poly.type
_entity_poly.pdbx_seq_one_letter_code
_entity_poly.pdbx_strand_id
1 'polypeptide(L)'
;MESRNLWVEFASHPGVVQGGLYAANNLTQRQLLNMLNIAFSPRGGFDVSRRGSTTPLAVTDDLVEPGYYVLSSTIPGQDVTPSDERYYRRTLSLYDTGRDHTFRRDVRQRDGRCVITGLVNDAAGLDYWLGFEAAHIFPLALSMIFTSCGFSNVITDERGVNSPSNGLLLRSDIHQLWDGYDLAVNPDDDYRVYSFKVNTRRYHGSTLDNICRQPGDAHRVSDVLLRWHFEQTVLSNVRGAAEPALEFDFPPGNDMMGEIREGPLAAERMEAELFGRLYGYYQGEEAA
;
A
#
# COMPACT_ATOMS: atom_id res chain seq x y z
N MET A 1 19.56 -0.84 3.69
CA MET A 1 19.51 -0.45 5.12
C MET A 1 19.19 1.03 5.32
N GLU A 2 19.40 1.91 4.33
CA GLU A 2 19.28 3.38 4.47
C GLU A 2 17.85 3.97 4.46
N SER A 3 16.78 3.15 4.39
CA SER A 3 15.41 3.65 4.28
C SER A 3 14.56 3.59 5.56
N ARG A 4 15.06 2.99 6.65
CA ARG A 4 14.33 2.83 7.93
C ARG A 4 15.02 3.61 9.05
N ASN A 5 14.24 4.10 10.01
CA ASN A 5 14.74 4.77 11.22
C ASN A 5 14.16 4.14 12.52
N LEU A 6 13.29 3.14 12.39
CA LEU A 6 12.75 2.33 13.46
C LEU A 6 12.96 0.86 13.10
N TRP A 7 13.52 0.08 14.03
CA TRP A 7 13.81 -1.34 13.85
C TRP A 7 13.11 -2.17 14.92
N VAL A 8 12.72 -3.37 14.52
CA VAL A 8 11.98 -4.32 15.34
C VAL A 8 12.81 -5.58 15.54
N GLU A 9 12.84 -6.08 16.77
CA GLU A 9 13.51 -7.30 17.17
C GLU A 9 12.58 -8.17 18.00
N PHE A 10 12.82 -9.48 18.03
CA PHE A 10 12.13 -10.36 18.97
C PHE A 10 12.98 -10.55 20.21
N ALA A 11 12.34 -10.58 21.38
CA ALA A 11 13.02 -10.86 22.64
C ALA A 11 13.75 -12.22 22.65
N SER A 12 13.26 -13.20 21.87
CA SER A 12 13.91 -14.51 21.71
C SER A 12 15.13 -14.48 20.79
N HIS A 13 15.34 -13.41 20.02
CA HIS A 13 16.49 -13.24 19.12
C HIS A 13 17.13 -11.85 19.31
N PRO A 14 17.70 -11.53 20.49
CA PRO A 14 18.24 -10.20 20.78
C PRO A 14 19.33 -9.79 19.79
N GLY A 15 19.27 -8.55 19.30
CA GLY A 15 20.27 -8.04 18.36
C GLY A 15 20.02 -8.41 16.90
N VAL A 16 19.02 -9.24 16.61
CA VAL A 16 18.64 -9.60 15.25
C VAL A 16 17.41 -8.80 14.84
N VAL A 17 17.57 -7.95 13.83
CA VAL A 17 16.47 -7.18 13.24
C VAL A 17 15.53 -8.12 12.48
N GLN A 18 14.25 -8.09 12.85
CA GLN A 18 13.17 -8.87 12.27
C GLN A 18 12.27 -8.04 11.35
N GLY A 19 12.34 -6.71 11.49
CA GLY A 19 11.50 -5.78 10.75
C GLY A 19 11.84 -4.33 11.08
N GLY A 20 10.96 -3.42 10.67
CA GLY A 20 11.10 -2.00 10.96
C GLY A 20 10.49 -1.14 9.87
N LEU A 21 10.45 0.17 10.07
CA LEU A 21 9.87 1.11 9.12
C LEU A 21 10.59 2.46 9.15
N TYR A 22 10.24 3.33 8.21
CA TYR A 22 10.48 4.75 8.38
C TYR A 22 9.34 5.37 9.20
N ALA A 23 9.58 5.65 10.47
CA ALA A 23 8.67 6.40 11.32
C ALA A 23 8.69 7.90 10.94
N ALA A 24 7.51 8.43 10.62
CA ALA A 24 7.29 9.86 10.49
C ALA A 24 7.50 10.57 11.85
N ASN A 25 7.74 11.89 11.83
CA ASN A 25 7.99 12.67 13.07
C ASN A 25 6.79 12.63 14.03
N ASN A 26 5.60 12.45 13.48
CA ASN A 26 4.32 12.47 14.17
C ASN A 26 3.68 11.07 14.25
N LEU A 27 4.44 10.00 14.04
CA LEU A 27 3.96 8.64 14.24
C LEU A 27 3.68 8.40 15.73
N THR A 28 2.49 7.92 16.06
CA THR A 28 2.09 7.66 17.45
C THR A 28 2.30 6.22 17.90
N GLN A 29 2.30 5.97 19.20
CA GLN A 29 2.43 4.61 19.76
C GLN A 29 1.27 3.72 19.32
N ARG A 30 0.02 4.23 19.35
CA ARG A 30 -1.17 3.56 18.82
C ARG A 30 -0.96 3.12 17.37
N GLN A 31 -0.50 4.03 16.52
CA GLN A 31 -0.29 3.75 15.10
C GLN A 31 0.81 2.71 14.88
N LEU A 32 1.92 2.78 15.61
CA LEU A 32 2.97 1.77 15.58
C LEU A 32 2.43 0.40 15.99
N LEU A 33 1.71 0.32 17.11
CA LEU A 33 1.13 -0.93 17.61
C LEU A 33 0.15 -1.54 16.59
N ASN A 34 -0.69 -0.73 15.95
CA ASN A 34 -1.59 -1.20 14.89
C ASN A 34 -0.81 -1.84 13.73
N MET A 35 0.26 -1.20 13.26
CA MET A 35 1.08 -1.75 12.17
C MET A 35 1.84 -3.02 12.58
N LEU A 36 2.35 -3.09 13.82
CA LEU A 36 3.05 -4.27 14.31
C LEU A 36 2.12 -5.48 14.43
N ASN A 37 0.86 -5.28 14.82
CA ASN A 37 -0.13 -6.37 14.92
C ASN A 37 -0.51 -6.96 13.55
N ILE A 38 -0.34 -6.20 12.46
CA ILE A 38 -0.47 -6.72 11.10
C ILE A 38 0.78 -7.49 10.70
N ALA A 39 1.97 -6.93 10.98
CA ALA A 39 3.24 -7.51 10.53
C ALA A 39 3.69 -8.76 11.31
N PHE A 40 3.25 -8.90 12.56
CA PHE A 40 3.66 -9.96 13.48
C PHE A 40 2.44 -10.55 14.18
N SER A 41 2.37 -11.88 14.26
CA SER A 41 1.20 -12.57 14.82
C SER A 41 1.63 -13.76 15.69
N PRO A 42 1.93 -13.53 16.98
CA PRO A 42 2.12 -14.60 17.95
C PRO A 42 0.78 -15.08 18.53
N ARG A 43 0.80 -16.32 19.03
CA ARG A 43 -0.28 -16.81 19.90
C ARG A 43 -0.38 -15.92 21.15
N GLY A 44 -1.56 -15.33 21.37
CA GLY A 44 -1.87 -14.53 22.56
C GLY A 44 -1.44 -13.06 22.52
N GLY A 45 -0.77 -12.60 21.46
CA GLY A 45 -0.29 -11.23 21.32
C GLY A 45 1.12 -11.00 21.86
N PHE A 46 1.57 -9.74 21.82
CA PHE A 46 2.90 -9.33 22.24
C PHE A 46 2.89 -7.94 22.89
N ASP A 47 3.83 -7.74 23.80
CA ASP A 47 4.20 -6.42 24.30
C ASP A 47 5.32 -5.84 23.44
N VAL A 48 5.30 -4.52 23.26
CA VAL A 48 6.35 -3.77 22.55
C VAL A 48 7.04 -2.87 23.55
N SER A 49 8.36 -2.92 23.65
CA SER A 49 9.14 -2.02 24.49
C SER A 49 10.29 -1.42 23.71
N ARG A 50 10.73 -0.21 24.06
CA ARG A 50 11.99 0.32 23.51
C ARG A 50 13.15 -0.52 24.03
N ARG A 51 14.13 -0.82 23.18
CA ARG A 51 15.34 -1.56 23.59
C ARG A 51 15.98 -0.88 24.82
N GLY A 52 16.21 -1.68 25.87
CA GLY A 52 16.76 -1.22 27.15
C GLY A 52 15.71 -0.71 28.15
N SER A 53 14.44 -0.59 27.75
CA SER A 53 13.31 -0.35 28.65
C SER A 53 12.63 -1.67 29.00
N THR A 54 12.13 -1.77 30.24
CA THR A 54 11.25 -2.86 30.67
C THR A 54 9.77 -2.45 30.67
N THR A 55 9.47 -1.20 30.30
CA THR A 55 8.10 -0.67 30.25
C THR A 55 7.53 -0.86 28.84
N PRO A 56 6.44 -1.62 28.68
CA PRO A 56 5.73 -1.71 27.41
C PRO A 56 5.17 -0.36 26.98
N LEU A 57 5.10 -0.15 25.66
CA LEU A 57 4.38 0.97 25.07
C LEU A 57 2.89 0.86 25.39
N ALA A 58 2.26 2.00 25.65
CA ALA A 58 0.84 2.07 25.87
C ALA A 58 0.13 2.38 24.55
N VAL A 59 -1.17 2.07 24.47
CA VAL A 59 -1.99 2.40 23.30
C VAL A 59 -2.41 3.88 23.38
N THR A 60 -1.45 4.79 23.17
CA THR A 60 -1.60 6.25 23.30
C THR A 60 -1.25 6.97 22.00
N ASP A 61 -1.63 8.24 21.92
CA ASP A 61 -1.27 9.13 20.81
C ASP A 61 0.08 9.84 21.05
N ASP A 62 0.85 9.36 22.04
CA ASP A 62 2.21 9.83 22.28
C ASP A 62 3.10 9.48 21.10
N LEU A 63 4.05 10.36 20.82
CA LEU A 63 4.96 10.19 19.68
C LEU A 63 5.95 9.04 19.93
N VAL A 64 6.22 8.29 18.86
CA VAL A 64 7.23 7.24 18.84
C VAL A 64 8.57 7.84 18.46
N GLU A 65 9.60 7.55 19.26
CA GLU A 65 10.96 7.92 18.91
C GLU A 65 11.57 6.91 17.93
N PRO A 66 12.37 7.36 16.94
CA PRO A 66 13.23 6.48 16.16
C PRO A 66 14.13 5.60 17.05
N GLY A 67 14.43 4.39 16.59
CA GLY A 67 15.29 3.45 17.32
C GLY A 67 14.81 2.00 17.28
N TYR A 68 15.32 1.21 18.23
CA TYR A 68 15.06 -0.23 18.31
C TYR A 68 13.93 -0.52 19.30
N TYR A 69 12.98 -1.36 18.87
CA TYR A 69 11.88 -1.85 19.67
C TYR A 69 11.91 -3.37 19.72
N VAL A 70 11.58 -3.93 20.89
CA VAL A 70 11.62 -5.35 21.20
C VAL A 70 10.20 -5.84 21.41
N LEU A 71 9.83 -6.88 20.65
CA LEU A 71 8.55 -7.57 20.76
C LEU A 71 8.74 -8.81 21.63
N SER A 72 7.92 -8.90 22.68
CA SER A 72 7.93 -10.01 23.64
C SER A 72 6.55 -10.66 23.66
N SER A 73 6.46 -11.99 23.55
CA SER A 73 5.16 -12.66 23.66
C SER A 73 4.56 -12.42 25.04
N THR A 74 3.24 -12.18 25.08
CA THR A 74 2.49 -12.11 26.35
C THR A 74 2.35 -13.48 27.01
N ILE A 75 2.58 -14.57 26.28
CA ILE A 75 2.56 -15.94 26.78
C ILE A 75 4.00 -16.40 27.08
N PRO A 76 4.34 -16.70 28.35
CA PRO A 76 5.68 -17.19 28.69
C PRO A 76 6.10 -18.42 27.87
N GLY A 77 7.28 -18.36 27.28
CA GLY A 77 7.85 -19.46 26.49
C GLY A 77 7.29 -19.61 25.07
N GLN A 78 6.48 -18.65 24.59
CA GLN A 78 6.10 -18.57 23.17
C GLN A 78 6.95 -17.53 22.44
N ASP A 79 7.22 -17.80 21.18
CA ASP A 79 7.95 -16.88 20.31
C ASP A 79 7.01 -15.92 19.59
N VAL A 80 7.52 -14.71 19.33
CA VAL A 80 6.93 -13.82 18.35
C VAL A 80 7.37 -14.25 16.97
N THR A 81 6.40 -14.41 16.06
CA THR A 81 6.66 -14.80 14.67
C THR A 81 6.14 -13.73 13.72
N PRO A 82 6.80 -13.53 12.56
CA PRO A 82 6.21 -12.76 11.47
C PRO A 82 4.83 -13.32 11.11
N SER A 83 3.90 -12.44 10.73
CA SER A 83 2.62 -12.84 10.15
C SER A 83 2.88 -13.72 8.91
N ASP A 84 2.05 -14.74 8.71
CA ASP A 84 2.07 -15.62 7.54
C ASP A 84 1.29 -15.05 6.34
N GLU A 85 0.64 -13.89 6.51
CA GLU A 85 -0.12 -13.22 5.46
C GLU A 85 0.78 -12.89 4.26
N ARG A 86 0.30 -13.25 3.06
CA ARG A 86 1.02 -12.90 1.83
C ARG A 86 0.87 -11.42 1.57
N TYR A 87 1.99 -10.76 1.29
CA TYR A 87 1.96 -9.46 0.63
C TYR A 87 2.24 -9.64 -0.87
N TYR A 88 1.61 -8.83 -1.70
CA TYR A 88 1.71 -8.87 -3.15
C TYR A 88 2.38 -7.61 -3.64
N ARG A 89 3.51 -7.77 -4.34
CA ARG A 89 4.19 -6.64 -4.99
C ARG A 89 3.31 -6.08 -6.09
N ARG A 90 3.18 -4.75 -6.11
CA ARG A 90 2.47 -4.03 -7.14
C ARG A 90 3.49 -3.64 -8.21
N THR A 91 3.21 -3.98 -9.47
CA THR A 91 3.87 -3.33 -10.59
C THR A 91 3.29 -1.94 -10.79
N LEU A 92 4.10 -1.03 -11.35
CA LEU A 92 3.58 0.22 -11.86
C LEU A 92 2.45 -0.10 -12.83
N SER A 93 1.27 0.49 -12.59
CA SER A 93 0.14 0.35 -13.50
C SER A 93 0.52 0.99 -14.84
N LEU A 94 1.02 0.19 -15.79
CA LEU A 94 1.17 0.64 -17.17
C LEU A 94 -0.23 0.78 -17.77
N TYR A 95 -0.46 1.92 -18.41
CA TYR A 95 -1.72 2.30 -19.03
C TYR A 95 -2.20 1.24 -20.04
N ASP A 96 -3.45 0.75 -19.94
CA ASP A 96 -4.07 0.02 -21.06
C ASP A 96 -5.62 0.05 -21.17
N THR A 97 -6.08 0.11 -22.43
CA THR A 97 -7.40 0.08 -23.12
C THR A 97 -8.74 0.54 -22.48
N GLY A 98 -9.60 1.13 -23.34
CA GLY A 98 -11.06 0.89 -23.46
C GLY A 98 -11.93 0.93 -22.19
N ARG A 99 -11.88 -0.14 -21.38
CA ARG A 99 -12.60 -0.27 -20.09
C ARG A 99 -12.01 0.63 -19.00
N ASP A 100 -10.76 1.02 -19.14
CA ASP A 100 -10.09 2.07 -18.34
C ASP A 100 -10.79 3.43 -18.48
N HIS A 101 -11.46 3.71 -19.61
CA HIS A 101 -12.10 5.02 -19.83
C HIS A 101 -13.28 5.29 -18.90
N THR A 102 -14.15 4.31 -18.62
CA THR A 102 -15.30 4.53 -17.72
C THR A 102 -14.86 4.58 -16.27
N PHE A 103 -13.94 3.70 -15.86
CA PHE A 103 -13.29 3.77 -14.55
C PHE A 103 -12.67 5.15 -14.31
N ARG A 104 -11.80 5.60 -15.22
CA ARG A 104 -11.13 6.91 -15.11
C ARG A 104 -12.12 8.05 -15.09
N ARG A 105 -13.08 8.06 -16.02
CA ARG A 105 -14.09 9.11 -16.08
C ARG A 105 -14.85 9.21 -14.76
N ASP A 106 -15.33 8.09 -14.23
CA ASP A 106 -16.18 8.09 -13.05
C ASP A 106 -15.39 8.45 -11.78
N VAL A 107 -14.14 7.95 -11.65
CA VAL A 107 -13.22 8.37 -10.55
C VAL A 107 -12.89 9.87 -10.65
N ARG A 108 -12.60 10.37 -11.85
CA ARG A 108 -12.32 11.79 -12.11
C ARG A 108 -13.49 12.69 -11.77
N GLN A 109 -14.70 12.29 -12.18
CA GLN A 109 -15.94 13.02 -11.89
C GLN A 109 -16.26 13.02 -10.39
N ARG A 110 -16.04 11.89 -9.70
CA ARG A 110 -16.25 11.78 -8.26
C ARG A 110 -15.28 12.66 -7.48
N ASP A 111 -13.99 12.61 -7.82
CA ASP A 111 -12.95 13.16 -6.95
C ASP A 111 -12.56 14.60 -7.31
N GLY A 112 -12.32 14.92 -8.59
CA GLY A 112 -11.94 16.26 -9.07
C GLY A 112 -10.64 16.85 -8.48
N ARG A 113 -9.94 16.14 -7.60
CA ARG A 113 -8.72 16.55 -6.89
C ARG A 113 -7.87 15.34 -6.55
N CYS A 114 -6.61 15.56 -6.18
CA CYS A 114 -5.81 14.52 -5.57
C CYS A 114 -6.27 14.26 -4.14
N VAL A 115 -6.93 13.13 -3.90
CA VAL A 115 -7.62 12.86 -2.61
C VAL A 115 -6.68 12.65 -1.42
N ILE A 116 -5.38 12.41 -1.66
CA ILE A 116 -4.34 12.33 -0.62
C ILE A 116 -3.80 13.71 -0.23
N THR A 117 -3.66 14.62 -1.21
CA THR A 117 -3.04 15.94 -1.00
C THR A 117 -4.04 17.08 -0.88
N GLY A 118 -5.30 16.85 -1.27
CA GLY A 118 -6.33 17.87 -1.40
C GLY A 118 -6.16 18.79 -2.61
N LEU A 119 -5.12 18.63 -3.44
CA LEU A 119 -4.87 19.53 -4.57
C LEU A 119 -5.96 19.39 -5.63
N VAL A 120 -6.76 20.45 -5.79
CA VAL A 120 -7.84 20.53 -6.79
C VAL A 120 -7.26 20.60 -8.20
N ASN A 121 -7.90 19.90 -9.14
CA ASN A 121 -7.63 20.11 -10.57
C ASN A 121 -8.53 21.22 -11.10
N ASP A 122 -8.02 22.46 -11.13
CA ASP A 122 -8.78 23.61 -11.63
C ASP A 122 -9.19 23.50 -13.11
N ALA A 123 -8.48 22.65 -13.87
CA ALA A 123 -8.75 22.40 -15.28
C ALA A 123 -9.72 21.23 -15.52
N ALA A 124 -10.25 20.59 -14.46
CA ALA A 124 -11.19 19.47 -14.57
C ALA A 124 -12.46 19.84 -15.36
N GLY A 125 -12.94 21.08 -15.24
CA GLY A 125 -14.10 21.58 -15.99
C GLY A 125 -13.88 21.68 -17.52
N LEU A 126 -12.62 21.62 -17.97
CA LEU A 126 -12.23 21.59 -19.38
C LEU A 126 -11.86 20.17 -19.84
N ASP A 127 -12.17 19.14 -19.04
CA ASP A 127 -11.74 17.75 -19.24
C ASP A 127 -10.21 17.59 -19.37
N TYR A 128 -9.46 18.52 -18.77
CA TYR A 128 -8.00 18.51 -18.80
C TYR A 128 -7.44 17.87 -17.52
N TRP A 129 -6.86 16.68 -17.68
CA TRP A 129 -6.42 15.82 -16.57
C TRP A 129 -4.91 15.61 -16.50
N LEU A 130 -4.11 16.41 -17.22
CA LEU A 130 -2.66 16.26 -17.18
C LEU A 130 -2.14 16.43 -15.74
N GLY A 131 -1.32 15.49 -15.29
CA GLY A 131 -0.80 15.46 -13.91
C GLY A 131 -1.74 14.82 -12.88
N PHE A 132 -2.92 14.33 -13.30
CA PHE A 132 -3.86 13.60 -12.46
C PHE A 132 -4.26 12.25 -13.07
N GLU A 133 -4.17 11.20 -12.27
CA GLU A 133 -4.36 9.81 -12.69
C GLU A 133 -5.35 9.10 -11.75
N ALA A 134 -6.23 8.28 -12.32
CA ALA A 134 -7.08 7.40 -11.53
C ALA A 134 -6.25 6.16 -11.19
N ALA A 135 -5.97 6.00 -9.90
CA ALA A 135 -5.18 4.91 -9.36
C ALA A 135 -6.11 3.84 -8.80
N HIS A 136 -5.87 2.57 -9.15
CA HIS A 136 -6.56 1.48 -8.47
C HIS A 136 -6.02 1.29 -7.04
N ILE A 137 -6.91 1.02 -6.09
CA ILE A 137 -6.56 0.67 -4.71
C ILE A 137 -6.02 -0.77 -4.71
N PHE A 138 -6.84 -1.70 -5.16
CA PHE A 138 -6.46 -3.07 -5.46
C PHE A 138 -5.98 -3.14 -6.91
N PRO A 139 -4.72 -3.53 -7.17
CA PRO A 139 -4.13 -3.45 -8.49
C PRO A 139 -4.81 -4.37 -9.51
N LEU A 140 -4.93 -3.86 -10.74
CA LEU A 140 -5.48 -4.61 -11.87
C LEU A 140 -4.70 -5.91 -12.15
N ALA A 141 -3.37 -5.91 -11.99
CA ALA A 141 -2.50 -7.07 -12.16
C ALA A 141 -2.84 -8.25 -11.23
N LEU A 142 -3.57 -8.00 -10.14
CA LEU A 142 -3.98 -9.03 -9.17
C LEU A 142 -5.47 -9.38 -9.30
N SER A 143 -6.13 -9.10 -10.44
CA SER A 143 -7.56 -9.35 -10.66
C SER A 143 -8.02 -10.80 -10.37
N MET A 144 -7.14 -11.78 -10.59
CA MET A 144 -7.41 -13.17 -10.19
C MET A 144 -7.52 -13.32 -8.67
N ILE A 145 -6.61 -12.69 -7.91
CA ILE A 145 -6.63 -12.69 -6.45
C ILE A 145 -7.85 -11.92 -5.93
N PHE A 146 -8.19 -10.81 -6.59
CA PHE A 146 -9.41 -10.06 -6.28
C PHE A 146 -10.65 -10.97 -6.28
N THR A 147 -10.75 -11.86 -7.27
CA THR A 147 -11.85 -12.82 -7.37
C THR A 147 -11.71 -13.97 -6.37
N SER A 148 -10.53 -14.58 -6.26
CA SER A 148 -10.32 -15.75 -5.40
C SER A 148 -10.44 -15.45 -3.90
N CYS A 149 -10.12 -14.23 -3.48
CA CYS A 149 -10.30 -13.76 -2.11
C CYS A 149 -11.72 -13.25 -1.83
N GLY A 150 -12.64 -13.36 -2.80
CA GLY A 150 -14.04 -13.02 -2.61
C GLY A 150 -14.35 -11.52 -2.59
N PHE A 151 -13.42 -10.66 -3.02
CA PHE A 151 -13.69 -9.22 -3.11
C PHE A 151 -14.76 -8.90 -4.16
N SER A 152 -15.00 -9.79 -5.12
CA SER A 152 -16.14 -9.76 -6.04
C SER A 152 -17.49 -9.83 -5.33
N ASN A 153 -17.56 -10.34 -4.10
CA ASN A 153 -18.78 -10.36 -3.31
C ASN A 153 -19.01 -9.06 -2.54
N VAL A 154 -17.94 -8.27 -2.34
CA VAL A 154 -17.97 -7.00 -1.60
C VAL A 154 -18.16 -5.82 -2.56
N ILE A 155 -17.54 -5.87 -3.74
CA ILE A 155 -17.71 -4.89 -4.80
C ILE A 155 -18.82 -5.39 -5.72
N THR A 156 -20.04 -4.92 -5.48
CA THR A 156 -21.25 -5.32 -6.22
C THR A 156 -21.37 -4.70 -7.61
N ASP A 157 -20.44 -3.81 -7.97
CA ASP A 157 -20.35 -3.22 -9.30
C ASP A 157 -19.89 -4.29 -10.31
N GLU A 158 -20.66 -4.45 -11.39
CA GLU A 158 -20.40 -5.46 -12.44
C GLU A 158 -19.04 -5.27 -13.14
N ARG A 159 -18.42 -4.10 -13.02
CA ARG A 159 -17.05 -3.83 -13.52
C ARG A 159 -15.96 -4.50 -12.69
N GLY A 160 -16.29 -5.04 -11.51
CA GLY A 160 -15.37 -5.75 -10.63
C GLY A 160 -14.18 -4.89 -10.23
N VAL A 161 -12.96 -5.32 -10.59
CA VAL A 161 -11.72 -4.59 -10.31
C VAL A 161 -11.69 -3.18 -10.93
N ASN A 162 -12.45 -2.94 -12.00
CA ASN A 162 -12.61 -1.62 -12.62
C ASN A 162 -13.78 -0.80 -12.06
N SER A 163 -14.34 -1.20 -10.91
CA SER A 163 -15.30 -0.37 -10.19
C SER A 163 -14.63 0.94 -9.72
N PRO A 164 -15.29 2.09 -9.84
CA PRO A 164 -14.82 3.35 -9.25
C PRO A 164 -14.60 3.29 -7.74
N SER A 165 -15.29 2.38 -7.03
CA SER A 165 -15.05 2.11 -5.61
C SER A 165 -13.66 1.53 -5.33
N ASN A 166 -12.99 0.99 -6.36
CA ASN A 166 -11.60 0.57 -6.35
C ASN A 166 -10.64 1.67 -6.84
N GLY A 167 -11.09 2.91 -7.04
CA GLY A 167 -10.29 3.98 -7.62
C GLY A 167 -10.10 5.18 -6.71
N LEU A 168 -8.97 5.87 -6.85
CA LEU A 168 -8.66 7.17 -6.26
C LEU A 168 -8.10 8.09 -7.34
N LEU A 169 -8.52 9.35 -7.40
CA LEU A 169 -7.84 10.34 -8.22
C LEU A 169 -6.61 10.87 -7.47
N LEU A 170 -5.43 10.69 -8.03
CA LEU A 170 -4.16 11.09 -7.45
C LEU A 170 -3.40 12.01 -8.41
N ARG A 171 -2.52 12.87 -7.89
CA ARG A 171 -1.49 13.47 -8.75
C ARG A 171 -0.56 12.36 -9.25
N SER A 172 -0.02 12.50 -10.45
CA SER A 172 0.88 11.49 -11.04
C SER A 172 2.06 11.13 -10.15
N ASP A 173 2.65 12.08 -9.43
CA ASP A 173 3.75 11.82 -8.48
C ASP A 173 3.27 11.07 -7.23
N ILE A 174 2.04 11.30 -6.77
CA ILE A 174 1.45 10.58 -5.64
C ILE A 174 1.01 9.18 -6.04
N HIS A 175 0.53 8.99 -7.28
CA HIS A 175 0.16 7.68 -7.80
C HIS A 175 1.36 6.73 -7.79
N GLN A 176 2.55 7.21 -8.19
CA GLN A 176 3.78 6.40 -8.11
C GLN A 176 4.10 5.96 -6.67
N LEU A 177 3.92 6.86 -5.69
CA LEU A 177 4.15 6.55 -4.26
C LEU A 177 3.09 5.59 -3.70
N TRP A 178 1.84 5.71 -4.17
CA TRP A 178 0.74 4.80 -3.84
C TRP A 178 1.00 3.38 -4.37
N ASP A 179 1.47 3.29 -5.61
CA ASP A 179 1.78 2.04 -6.28
C ASP A 179 2.98 1.35 -5.63
N GLY A 180 3.98 2.11 -5.20
CA GLY A 180 5.19 1.61 -4.53
C GLY A 180 5.00 1.21 -3.07
N TYR A 181 3.79 1.31 -2.50
CA TYR A 181 3.55 1.15 -1.06
C TYR A 181 4.39 2.11 -0.21
N ASP A 182 4.66 3.32 -0.68
CA ASP A 182 5.40 4.33 0.09
C ASP A 182 4.49 5.08 1.08
N LEU A 183 3.18 5.05 0.82
CA LEU A 183 2.10 5.56 1.66
C LEU A 183 0.84 4.70 1.51
N ALA A 184 -0.05 4.76 2.49
CA ALA A 184 -1.36 4.12 2.45
C ALA A 184 -2.38 4.88 3.30
N VAL A 185 -3.66 4.52 3.18
CA VAL A 185 -4.75 5.08 4.00
C VAL A 185 -5.33 3.99 4.88
N ASN A 186 -5.38 4.23 6.19
CA ASN A 186 -6.05 3.33 7.13
C ASN A 186 -7.51 3.77 7.33
N PRO A 187 -8.52 3.04 6.80
CA PRO A 187 -9.92 3.39 6.99
C PRO A 187 -10.39 3.25 8.45
N ASP A 188 -9.66 2.50 9.29
CA ASP A 188 -9.98 2.29 10.71
C ASP A 188 -9.33 3.31 11.65
N ASP A 189 -8.51 4.21 11.12
CA ASP A 189 -7.91 5.35 11.85
C ASP A 189 -8.41 6.67 11.24
N ASP A 190 -9.73 6.87 11.15
CA ASP A 190 -10.34 8.08 10.57
C ASP A 190 -9.82 8.41 9.15
N TYR A 191 -9.55 7.40 8.34
CA TYR A 191 -8.97 7.52 6.99
C TYR A 191 -7.63 8.25 6.97
N ARG A 192 -6.80 8.04 8.00
CA ARG A 192 -5.48 8.64 8.11
C ARG A 192 -4.52 8.11 7.05
N VAL A 193 -3.72 9.01 6.49
CA VAL A 193 -2.60 8.69 5.62
C VAL A 193 -1.38 8.31 6.47
N TYR A 194 -0.84 7.13 6.19
CA TYR A 194 0.39 6.60 6.75
C TYR A 194 1.51 6.71 5.73
N SER A 195 2.73 6.90 6.23
CA SER A 195 3.93 7.13 5.43
C SER A 195 4.95 6.09 5.85
N PHE A 196 5.60 5.46 4.88
CA PHE A 196 6.57 4.40 5.13
C PHE A 196 7.96 4.72 4.58
N LYS A 197 8.13 5.88 3.93
CA LYS A 197 9.39 6.38 3.38
C LYS A 197 9.64 7.84 3.75
N VAL A 198 10.88 8.30 3.52
CA VAL A 198 11.31 9.67 3.77
C VAL A 198 10.60 10.69 2.87
N ASN A 199 10.39 10.36 1.59
CA ASN A 199 9.75 11.22 0.59
C ASN A 199 8.22 11.37 0.80
N THR A 200 7.59 10.43 1.49
CA THR A 200 6.15 10.46 1.82
C THR A 200 5.85 11.08 3.19
N ARG A 201 6.87 11.35 4.01
CA ARG A 201 6.75 11.82 5.40
C ARG A 201 5.79 12.99 5.56
N ARG A 202 5.81 13.95 4.63
CA ARG A 202 4.99 15.17 4.69
C ARG A 202 3.48 14.90 4.61
N TYR A 203 3.08 13.71 4.16
CA TYR A 203 1.68 13.30 4.09
C TYR A 203 1.24 12.49 5.32
N HIS A 204 2.17 12.05 6.17
CA HIS A 204 1.79 11.31 7.37
C HIS A 204 0.90 12.15 8.27
N GLY A 205 -0.23 11.59 8.67
CA GLY A 205 -1.14 12.28 9.56
C GLY A 205 -2.20 13.13 8.85
N SER A 206 -2.15 13.30 7.52
CA SER A 206 -3.28 13.87 6.78
C SER A 206 -4.43 12.87 6.69
N THR A 207 -5.62 13.34 6.33
CA THR A 207 -6.82 12.50 6.17
C THR A 207 -7.18 12.43 4.69
N LEU A 208 -7.54 11.25 4.20
CA LEU A 208 -8.09 11.06 2.86
C LEU A 208 -9.31 11.98 2.68
N ASP A 209 -9.28 12.80 1.62
CA ASP A 209 -10.32 13.78 1.33
C ASP A 209 -11.70 13.09 1.29
N ASN A 210 -12.69 13.70 1.93
CA ASN A 210 -14.01 13.09 2.06
C ASN A 210 -14.78 13.04 0.74
N ILE A 211 -14.35 13.77 -0.29
CA ILE A 211 -15.03 13.83 -1.59
C ILE A 211 -15.19 12.46 -2.25
N CYS A 212 -14.21 11.56 -2.07
CA CYS A 212 -14.24 10.21 -2.66
C CYS A 212 -15.07 9.20 -1.87
N ARG A 213 -15.63 9.61 -0.72
CA ARG A 213 -16.28 8.73 0.26
C ARG A 213 -17.58 9.33 0.81
N GLN A 214 -18.28 10.10 -0.02
CA GLN A 214 -19.56 10.70 0.38
C GLN A 214 -20.59 9.62 0.72
N PRO A 215 -21.31 9.75 1.86
CA PRO A 215 -22.39 8.83 2.20
C PRO A 215 -23.47 8.82 1.11
N GLY A 216 -23.90 7.63 0.68
CA GLY A 216 -24.94 7.47 -0.35
C GLY A 216 -24.45 7.51 -1.80
N ASP A 217 -23.16 7.83 -2.04
CA ASP A 217 -22.56 7.63 -3.36
C ASP A 217 -22.30 6.14 -3.60
N ALA A 218 -22.93 5.59 -4.65
CA ALA A 218 -22.75 4.20 -5.06
C ALA A 218 -21.30 3.90 -5.50
N HIS A 219 -20.56 4.92 -5.92
CA HIS A 219 -19.16 4.84 -6.32
C HIS A 219 -18.20 5.24 -5.20
N ARG A 220 -18.66 5.41 -3.95
CA ARG A 220 -17.76 5.72 -2.84
C ARG A 220 -16.63 4.70 -2.75
N VAL A 221 -15.44 5.17 -2.36
CA VAL A 221 -14.28 4.31 -2.14
C VAL A 221 -14.62 3.20 -1.14
N SER A 222 -14.15 1.99 -1.44
CA SER A 222 -14.38 0.82 -0.59
C SER A 222 -13.41 0.78 0.59
N ASP A 223 -13.96 0.82 1.81
CA ASP A 223 -13.19 0.66 3.05
C ASP A 223 -12.47 -0.70 3.10
N VAL A 224 -13.07 -1.75 2.52
CA VAL A 224 -12.47 -3.09 2.47
C VAL A 224 -11.22 -3.09 1.58
N LEU A 225 -11.26 -2.39 0.44
CA LEU A 225 -10.10 -2.31 -0.45
C LEU A 225 -9.01 -1.40 0.13
N LEU A 226 -9.38 -0.29 0.79
CA LEU A 226 -8.43 0.56 1.51
C LEU A 226 -7.72 -0.21 2.61
N ARG A 227 -8.47 -0.98 3.42
CA ARG A 227 -7.90 -1.82 4.48
C ARG A 227 -6.92 -2.84 3.92
N TRP A 228 -7.30 -3.52 2.84
CA TRP A 228 -6.41 -4.45 2.17
C TRP A 228 -5.12 -3.75 1.69
N HIS A 229 -5.21 -2.62 0.98
CA HIS A 229 -4.01 -1.90 0.51
C HIS A 229 -3.13 -1.43 1.68
N PHE A 230 -3.74 -0.98 2.78
CA PHE A 230 -3.03 -0.62 4.01
C PHE A 230 -2.28 -1.81 4.60
N GLU A 231 -2.91 -2.96 4.75
CA GLU A 231 -2.28 -4.19 5.25
C GLU A 231 -1.11 -4.62 4.36
N GLN A 232 -1.28 -4.60 3.03
CA GLN A 232 -0.20 -4.90 2.06
C GLN A 232 0.98 -3.93 2.18
N THR A 233 0.69 -2.64 2.37
CA THR A 233 1.69 -1.60 2.59
C THR A 233 2.45 -1.83 3.90
N VAL A 234 1.75 -2.18 4.97
CA VAL A 234 2.35 -2.52 6.27
C VAL A 234 3.22 -3.77 6.15
N LEU A 235 2.71 -4.85 5.57
CA LEU A 235 3.46 -6.10 5.40
C LEU A 235 4.74 -5.89 4.59
N SER A 236 4.67 -5.16 3.47
CA SER A 236 5.84 -4.92 2.61
C SER A 236 6.90 -4.02 3.26
N ASN A 237 6.49 -3.07 4.11
CA ASN A 237 7.43 -2.13 4.72
C ASN A 237 7.94 -2.55 6.08
N VAL A 238 7.09 -3.16 6.91
CA VAL A 238 7.35 -3.46 8.34
C VAL A 238 7.97 -4.84 8.53
N ARG A 239 7.53 -5.84 7.75
CA ARG A 239 8.02 -7.22 7.87
C ARG A 239 9.40 -7.38 7.23
N GLY A 240 10.21 -8.30 7.76
CA GLY A 240 11.46 -8.73 7.17
C GLY A 240 12.64 -7.77 7.35
N ALA A 241 13.84 -8.32 7.42
CA ALA A 241 15.09 -7.56 7.47
C ALA A 241 15.48 -7.07 6.06
N ALA A 242 14.88 -5.94 5.64
CA ALA A 242 15.16 -5.26 4.38
C ALA A 242 14.86 -6.08 3.12
N GLU A 243 13.59 -6.07 2.71
CA GLU A 243 13.26 -6.49 1.37
C GLU A 243 13.65 -5.40 0.35
N PRO A 244 14.24 -5.77 -0.81
CA PRO A 244 14.67 -4.80 -1.80
C PRO A 244 13.47 -4.07 -2.42
N ALA A 245 13.55 -2.73 -2.41
CA ALA A 245 12.69 -1.89 -3.23
C ALA A 245 12.87 -2.28 -4.70
N LEU A 246 11.77 -2.40 -5.44
CA LEU A 246 11.85 -2.62 -6.89
C LEU A 246 11.93 -1.26 -7.57
N GLU A 247 13.06 -1.02 -8.21
CA GLU A 247 13.20 0.06 -9.19
C GLU A 247 12.74 -0.48 -10.54
N PHE A 248 11.83 0.26 -11.19
CA PHE A 248 11.32 -0.05 -12.53
C PHE A 248 11.80 0.97 -13.57
N ASP A 249 12.78 1.80 -13.21
CA ASP A 249 13.47 2.68 -14.17
C ASP A 249 14.50 1.85 -14.94
N PHE A 250 14.06 1.29 -16.07
CA PHE A 250 14.94 0.57 -16.98
C PHE A 250 15.54 1.58 -17.98
N PRO A 251 16.87 1.78 -18.01
CA PRO A 251 17.49 2.73 -18.92
C PRO A 251 17.13 2.42 -20.39
N PRO A 252 16.87 3.44 -21.23
CA PRO A 252 16.58 3.22 -22.64
C PRO A 252 17.71 2.44 -23.33
N GLY A 253 17.39 1.29 -23.91
CA GLY A 253 18.33 0.44 -24.66
C GLY A 253 18.86 -0.79 -23.90
N ASN A 254 18.47 -1.00 -22.65
CA ASN A 254 18.81 -2.22 -21.91
C ASN A 254 17.82 -3.37 -22.15
N ASP A 255 18.31 -4.60 -21.96
CA ASP A 255 17.48 -5.82 -21.96
C ASP A 255 16.65 -5.88 -20.66
N MET A 256 15.48 -5.26 -20.70
CA MET A 256 14.54 -5.22 -19.58
C MET A 256 14.18 -6.63 -19.06
N MET A 257 14.08 -7.63 -19.93
CA MET A 257 13.78 -9.01 -19.51
C MET A 257 14.99 -9.66 -18.82
N GLY A 258 16.19 -9.34 -19.30
CA GLY A 258 17.45 -9.65 -18.62
C GLY A 258 17.53 -9.00 -17.24
N GLU A 259 17.25 -7.72 -17.12
CA GLU A 259 17.28 -7.01 -15.82
C GLU A 259 16.18 -7.45 -14.84
N ILE A 260 15.02 -7.86 -15.35
CA ILE A 260 13.98 -8.51 -14.55
C ILE A 260 14.50 -9.86 -14.02
N ARG A 261 15.11 -10.67 -14.90
CA ARG A 261 15.62 -12.01 -14.57
C ARG A 261 16.78 -11.99 -13.58
N GLU A 262 17.72 -11.08 -13.77
CA GLU A 262 18.93 -10.96 -12.93
C GLU A 262 18.67 -10.16 -11.64
N GLY A 263 17.54 -9.45 -11.54
CA GLY A 263 17.17 -8.67 -10.37
C GLY A 263 16.40 -9.46 -9.30
N PRO A 264 16.23 -8.88 -8.09
CA PRO A 264 15.52 -9.55 -7.00
C PRO A 264 14.06 -9.83 -7.38
N LEU A 265 13.57 -11.00 -6.97
CA LEU A 265 12.17 -11.44 -7.18
C LEU A 265 11.77 -11.44 -8.67
N ALA A 266 12.68 -12.01 -9.46
CA ALA A 266 12.57 -12.14 -10.90
C ALA A 266 11.26 -12.82 -11.35
N ALA A 267 10.77 -13.83 -10.62
CA ALA A 267 9.56 -14.54 -10.99
C ALA A 267 8.31 -13.64 -10.87
N GLU A 268 8.17 -12.91 -9.76
CA GLU A 268 7.06 -11.98 -9.55
C GLU A 268 7.14 -10.77 -10.49
N ARG A 269 8.35 -10.25 -10.73
CA ARG A 269 8.58 -9.18 -11.72
C ARG A 269 8.27 -9.63 -13.14
N MET A 270 8.63 -10.87 -13.49
CA MET A 270 8.35 -11.48 -14.78
C MET A 270 6.86 -11.74 -14.96
N GLU A 271 6.20 -12.30 -13.95
CA GLU A 271 4.76 -12.51 -13.93
C GLU A 271 4.03 -11.18 -14.14
N ALA A 272 4.40 -10.15 -13.38
CA ALA A 272 3.76 -8.86 -13.47
C ALA A 272 4.03 -8.12 -14.81
N GLU A 273 5.23 -8.26 -15.39
CA GLU A 273 5.55 -7.78 -16.74
C GLU A 273 4.77 -8.54 -17.84
N LEU A 274 4.70 -9.87 -17.73
CA LEU A 274 3.94 -10.71 -18.65
C LEU A 274 2.44 -10.44 -18.56
N PHE A 275 1.88 -10.27 -17.36
CA PHE A 275 0.48 -9.91 -17.16
C PHE A 275 0.17 -8.53 -17.74
N GLY A 276 1.05 -7.54 -17.55
CA GLY A 276 0.92 -6.23 -18.18
C GLY A 276 0.88 -6.30 -19.71
N ARG A 277 1.75 -7.12 -20.32
CA ARG A 277 1.81 -7.30 -21.79
C ARG A 277 0.68 -8.16 -22.35
N LEU A 278 0.28 -9.22 -21.66
CA LEU A 278 -0.70 -10.19 -22.14
C LEU A 278 -2.13 -9.68 -22.03
N TYR A 279 -2.47 -8.89 -20.99
CA TYR A 279 -3.80 -8.29 -20.91
C TYR A 279 -4.07 -7.30 -22.05
N GLY A 280 -3.03 -6.64 -22.58
CA GLY A 280 -3.14 -5.83 -23.79
C GLY A 280 -3.32 -6.64 -25.08
N TYR A 281 -2.92 -7.91 -25.09
CA TYR A 281 -3.01 -8.78 -26.27
C TYR A 281 -4.38 -9.47 -26.41
N TYR A 282 -5.02 -9.88 -25.31
CA TYR A 282 -6.32 -10.59 -25.36
C TYR A 282 -7.50 -9.74 -25.86
N GLN A 283 -7.34 -8.43 -26.06
CA GLN A 283 -8.38 -7.55 -26.62
C GLN A 283 -8.15 -7.18 -28.09
N GLY A 284 -7.05 -7.63 -28.71
CA GLY A 284 -6.83 -7.51 -30.16
C GLY A 284 -7.59 -8.56 -30.98
N GLU A 285 -7.93 -9.70 -30.38
CA GLU A 285 -8.59 -10.82 -31.08
C GLU A 285 -10.12 -10.83 -30.95
N GLU A 286 -10.71 -10.14 -29.97
CA GLU A 286 -12.19 -9.97 -29.88
C GLU A 286 -12.73 -8.76 -30.66
N ALA A 287 -11.84 -7.94 -31.25
CA ALA A 287 -12.19 -6.78 -32.07
C ALA A 287 -11.96 -6.99 -33.58
N ALA A 288 -11.79 -8.25 -34.03
CA ALA A 288 -11.66 -8.63 -35.43
C ALA A 288 -12.91 -9.38 -35.94
#